data_AF-A0AAD7JNH5-F1
#
_entry.id   AF-A0AAD7JNH5-F1
#
_cell.length_a   1.000
_cell.length_b   1.000
_cell.length_c   1.000
_cell.angle_alpha   90.00
_cell.angle_beta   90.00
_cell.angle_gamma   90.00
#
_symmetry.space_group_name_H-M   'P 1'
#
loop_
_entity.id
_entity.type
_entity.pdbx_description
1 polymer ?
#
loop_
_entity_poly.entity_id
_entity_poly.type
_entity_poly.pdbx_seq_one_letter_code
_entity_poly.pdbx_strand_id
1 'polypeptide(L)'
;MSDFILAWHPEDIELNGVPITNVEHADDILSASGAPSGLQSHLNDSQCWCNNNGCITSIPKCLCQMYGPGPKILPTFHLGGHALSYARRACYLGVWFEMGTKSIWREQYKVKARKARTIANVILGLDRFVGTLPAWDARTLYMARVDPYLTAGCDVVLDIDLKGLKMLEKVQLMFLRRMLGLGARSMRAILFSETGIWPIKYRRVYLALKALCYRIELDPARPAWNALQDSLKLARSQKLCWFNDLRIELTVQLVETAMKDVRLSMEAWVDSEIESSSRVRDLLVGRLEMDNDTHRLVKKSLDFRHYLRVKTGDHRRALTRMILSGHSLAIERRRWKERGKKIVPREWRLCRFCYAYVEDPAHAMFACQHAELVEIRQVFLGELYDTLPELSGTLDPTDVLKFFRDILPRREITPLLGKLAYDVLKIFDSSPMLCVDALTPQANT
;
A
#
# COMPACT_ATOMS: atom_id res chain seq x y z
N MET A 1 2.32 -17.16 34.34
CA MET A 1 0.99 -17.52 34.82
C MET A 1 0.56 -18.80 34.12
N SER A 2 1.23 -19.93 34.38
CA SER A 2 0.79 -21.23 33.84
C SER A 2 -0.30 -21.87 34.70
N ASP A 3 -0.55 -21.29 35.87
CA ASP A 3 -1.43 -21.71 36.95
C ASP A 3 -2.64 -20.77 37.14
N PHE A 4 -2.77 -19.73 36.31
CA PHE A 4 -3.95 -18.88 36.27
C PHE A 4 -5.06 -19.60 35.51
N ILE A 5 -5.96 -20.25 36.26
CA ILE A 5 -7.06 -21.02 35.71
C ILE A 5 -8.34 -20.51 36.37
N LEU A 6 -9.23 -19.96 35.57
CA LEU A 6 -10.56 -19.55 36.02
C LEU A 6 -11.50 -20.76 36.05
N ALA A 7 -12.43 -20.78 37.00
CA ALA A 7 -13.41 -21.84 37.05
C ALA A 7 -14.37 -21.75 35.86
N TRP A 8 -14.78 -22.92 35.34
CA TRP A 8 -15.80 -22.98 34.31
C TRP A 8 -17.13 -22.41 34.81
N HIS A 9 -17.80 -21.62 33.97
CA HIS A 9 -19.15 -21.14 34.20
C HIS A 9 -20.06 -21.53 33.02
N PRO A 10 -21.35 -21.89 33.25
CA PRO A 10 -22.30 -22.24 32.17
C PRO A 10 -22.54 -21.17 31.09
N GLU A 11 -22.02 -19.97 31.30
CA GLU A 11 -22.21 -18.80 30.43
C GLU A 11 -20.90 -18.42 29.72
N ASP A 12 -19.91 -19.33 29.75
CA ASP A 12 -18.64 -19.14 29.07
C ASP A 12 -18.80 -19.19 27.57
N ILE A 13 -17.97 -18.44 26.86
CA ILE A 13 -17.93 -18.53 25.42
C ILE A 13 -17.27 -19.86 25.06
N GLU A 14 -18.01 -20.73 24.39
CA GLU A 14 -17.48 -21.97 23.87
C GLU A 14 -16.92 -21.77 22.46
N LEU A 15 -15.76 -22.37 22.21
CA LEU A 15 -15.20 -22.57 20.88
C LEU A 15 -15.10 -24.07 20.62
N ASN A 16 -15.87 -24.56 19.66
CA ASN A 16 -15.94 -25.96 19.28
C ASN A 16 -16.30 -26.89 20.45
N GLY A 17 -17.21 -26.43 21.32
CA GLY A 17 -17.60 -27.14 22.55
C GLY A 17 -16.55 -27.10 23.65
N VAL A 18 -15.46 -26.35 23.47
CA VAL A 18 -14.45 -26.10 24.51
C VAL A 18 -14.70 -24.73 25.12
N PRO A 19 -14.98 -24.64 26.43
CA PRO A 19 -15.18 -23.36 27.08
C PRO A 19 -13.87 -22.56 27.10
N ILE A 20 -13.98 -21.27 26.77
CA ILE A 20 -12.88 -20.31 26.83
C ILE A 20 -13.18 -19.31 27.95
N THR A 21 -12.60 -19.58 29.12
CA THR A 21 -12.73 -18.74 30.31
C THR A 21 -11.95 -17.43 30.16
N ASN A 22 -10.74 -17.51 29.60
CA ASN A 22 -9.86 -16.37 29.41
C ASN A 22 -8.82 -16.59 28.29
N VAL A 23 -8.28 -15.48 27.80
CA VAL A 23 -7.11 -15.42 26.91
C VAL A 23 -6.07 -14.55 27.60
N GLU A 24 -4.83 -15.02 27.65
CA GLU A 24 -3.75 -14.39 28.39
C GLU A 24 -2.57 -14.07 27.48
N HIS A 25 -1.89 -12.97 27.79
CA HIS A 25 -0.56 -12.69 27.26
C HIS A 25 0.20 -11.80 28.23
N ALA A 26 1.17 -12.40 28.94
CA ALA A 26 1.81 -11.76 30.08
C ALA A 26 0.76 -11.27 31.11
N ASP A 27 0.76 -9.99 31.48
CA ASP A 27 -0.18 -9.37 32.42
C ASP A 27 -1.53 -8.99 31.81
N ASP A 28 -1.65 -8.99 30.48
CA ASP A 28 -2.91 -8.71 29.79
C ASP A 28 -3.81 -9.96 29.79
N ILE A 29 -4.98 -9.83 30.41
CA ILE A 29 -6.02 -10.88 30.47
C ILE A 29 -7.29 -10.36 29.80
N LEU A 30 -7.89 -11.19 28.94
CA LEU A 30 -9.22 -10.98 28.37
C LEU A 30 -10.12 -12.13 28.77
N SER A 31 -11.22 -11.83 29.46
CA SER A 31 -12.30 -12.77 29.75
C SER A 31 -13.57 -12.35 29.03
N ALA A 32 -14.37 -13.32 28.61
CA ALA A 32 -15.63 -13.09 27.91
C ALA A 32 -16.70 -14.07 28.42
N SER A 33 -17.94 -13.60 28.51
CA SER A 33 -19.09 -14.41 28.90
C SER A 33 -20.35 -13.94 28.16
N GLY A 34 -21.28 -14.86 27.94
CA GLY A 34 -22.61 -14.58 27.39
C GLY A 34 -23.55 -13.86 28.35
N ALA A 35 -23.27 -13.87 29.66
CA ALA A 35 -24.13 -13.28 30.69
C ALA A 35 -23.34 -12.51 31.78
N PRO A 36 -23.99 -11.57 32.48
CA PRO A 36 -23.34 -10.79 33.54
C PRO A 36 -22.83 -11.65 34.72
N SER A 37 -23.54 -12.72 35.09
CA SER A 37 -23.14 -13.61 36.18
C SER A 37 -21.79 -14.30 35.90
N GLY A 38 -21.62 -14.84 34.69
CA GLY A 38 -20.39 -15.51 34.29
C GLY A 38 -19.20 -14.56 34.27
N LEU A 39 -19.35 -13.36 33.68
CA LEU A 39 -18.27 -12.37 33.68
C LEU A 39 -17.90 -11.93 35.11
N GLN A 40 -18.88 -11.71 36.00
CA GLN A 40 -18.59 -11.35 37.39
C GLN A 40 -17.90 -12.49 38.15
N SER A 41 -18.26 -13.75 37.89
CA SER A 41 -17.59 -14.93 38.45
C SER A 41 -16.09 -14.93 38.09
N HIS A 42 -15.78 -14.73 36.81
CA HIS A 42 -14.39 -14.66 36.32
C HIS A 42 -13.58 -13.53 36.96
N LEU A 43 -14.19 -12.36 37.17
CA LEU A 43 -13.54 -11.25 37.84
C LEU A 43 -13.24 -11.56 39.32
N ASN A 44 -14.15 -12.25 40.01
CA ASN A 44 -13.95 -12.67 41.39
C ASN A 44 -12.81 -13.69 41.50
N ASP A 45 -12.80 -14.70 40.62
CA ASP A 45 -11.75 -15.72 40.56
C ASP A 45 -10.40 -15.10 40.23
N SER A 46 -10.37 -14.17 39.28
CA SER A 46 -9.16 -13.43 38.91
C SER A 46 -8.59 -12.67 40.12
N GLN A 47 -9.45 -11.97 40.88
CA GLN A 47 -9.04 -11.24 42.08
C GLN A 47 -8.55 -12.18 43.18
N CYS A 48 -9.23 -13.31 43.39
CA CYS A 48 -8.84 -14.31 44.36
C CYS A 48 -7.44 -14.86 44.05
N TRP A 49 -7.20 -15.20 42.77
CA TRP A 49 -5.88 -15.64 42.33
C TRP A 49 -4.82 -14.56 42.50
N CYS A 50 -5.11 -13.30 42.13
CA CYS A 50 -4.18 -12.20 42.33
C CYS A 50 -3.81 -12.03 43.81
N ASN A 51 -4.79 -12.07 44.72
CA ASN A 51 -4.57 -11.97 46.15
C ASN A 51 -3.67 -13.10 46.67
N ASN A 52 -3.91 -14.34 46.23
CA ASN A 52 -3.14 -15.51 46.65
C ASN A 52 -1.70 -15.49 46.13
N ASN A 53 -1.46 -14.81 45.01
CA ASN A 53 -0.15 -14.74 44.36
C ASN A 53 0.55 -13.38 44.56
N GLY A 54 0.06 -12.53 45.48
CA GLY A 54 0.67 -11.24 45.79
C GLY A 54 0.67 -10.24 44.64
N CYS A 55 -0.25 -10.40 43.68
CA CYS A 55 -0.40 -9.52 42.52
C CYS A 55 -1.44 -8.43 42.80
N ILE A 56 -1.19 -7.22 42.29
CA ILE A 56 -2.11 -6.07 42.41
C ILE A 56 -2.68 -5.76 41.04
N THR A 57 -4.01 -5.80 40.94
CA THR A 57 -4.72 -5.49 39.71
C THR A 57 -4.81 -3.97 39.49
N SER A 58 -4.38 -3.50 38.32
CA SER A 58 -4.50 -2.09 37.94
C SER A 58 -5.93 -1.78 37.46
N ILE A 59 -6.86 -1.57 38.38
CA ILE A 59 -8.28 -1.24 38.10
C ILE A 59 -8.46 -0.18 37.00
N PRO A 60 -7.71 0.95 36.96
CA PRO A 60 -7.89 1.95 35.90
C PRO A 60 -7.61 1.47 34.46
N LYS A 61 -6.90 0.34 34.32
CA LYS A 61 -6.61 -0.30 33.01
C LYS A 61 -7.63 -1.38 32.65
N CYS A 62 -8.45 -1.82 33.60
CA CYS A 62 -9.47 -2.85 33.40
C CYS A 62 -10.73 -2.21 32.81
N LEU A 63 -11.13 -2.67 31.62
CA LEU A 63 -12.23 -2.09 30.86
C LEU A 63 -13.28 -3.15 30.53
N CYS A 64 -14.55 -2.76 30.58
CA CYS A 64 -15.65 -3.59 30.12
C CYS A 64 -16.12 -3.14 28.73
N GLN A 65 -16.41 -4.13 27.87
CA GLN A 65 -17.08 -3.91 26.60
C GLN A 65 -18.21 -4.94 26.43
N MET A 66 -19.22 -4.57 25.66
CA MET A 66 -20.38 -5.41 25.39
C MET A 66 -20.69 -5.41 23.90
N TYR A 67 -20.97 -6.58 23.34
CA TYR A 67 -21.23 -6.76 21.92
C TYR A 67 -22.60 -7.41 21.72
N GLY A 68 -23.35 -6.94 20.71
CA GLY A 68 -24.70 -7.40 20.41
C GLY A 68 -25.80 -6.53 21.04
N PRO A 69 -27.06 -7.01 21.01
CA PRO A 69 -28.19 -6.33 21.63
C PRO A 69 -28.03 -6.38 23.15
N GLY A 70 -27.51 -5.30 23.73
CA GLY A 70 -27.31 -5.18 25.17
C GLY A 70 -28.62 -5.09 25.97
N PRO A 71 -28.57 -5.34 27.29
CA PRO A 71 -29.71 -5.11 28.17
C PRO A 71 -30.06 -3.62 28.24
N LYS A 72 -31.33 -3.31 28.54
CA LYS A 72 -31.79 -1.91 28.73
C LYS A 72 -31.05 -1.20 29.86
N ILE A 73 -30.65 -1.95 30.88
CA ILE A 73 -29.88 -1.48 32.02
C ILE A 73 -28.54 -2.21 31.97
N LEU A 74 -27.45 -1.44 31.91
CA LEU A 74 -26.11 -2.02 31.89
C LEU A 74 -25.78 -2.60 33.28
N PRO A 75 -25.27 -3.85 33.36
CA PRO A 75 -24.79 -4.40 34.61
C PRO A 75 -23.55 -3.63 35.10
N THR A 76 -23.31 -3.63 36.42
CA THR A 76 -22.09 -3.07 37.00
C THR A 76 -21.19 -4.21 37.44
N PHE A 77 -19.99 -4.28 36.86
CA PHE A 77 -18.99 -5.28 37.20
C PHE A 77 -18.02 -4.76 38.25
N HIS A 78 -17.58 -5.62 39.15
CA HIS A 78 -16.65 -5.27 40.22
C HIS A 78 -15.39 -6.13 40.15
N LEU A 79 -14.24 -5.52 40.39
CA LEU A 79 -12.95 -6.20 40.51
C LEU A 79 -12.22 -5.61 41.72
N GLY A 80 -11.87 -6.45 42.70
CA GLY A 80 -11.28 -5.98 43.96
C GLY A 80 -12.17 -5.00 44.73
N GLY A 81 -13.50 -5.14 44.64
CA GLY A 81 -14.47 -4.23 45.26
C GLY A 81 -14.68 -2.90 44.51
N HIS A 82 -13.95 -2.65 43.42
CA HIS A 82 -14.09 -1.44 42.61
C HIS A 82 -14.92 -1.69 41.37
N ALA A 83 -15.85 -0.79 41.06
CA ALA A 83 -16.65 -0.85 39.84
C ALA A 83 -15.78 -0.61 38.60
N LEU A 84 -15.91 -1.48 37.59
CA LEU A 84 -15.24 -1.35 36.31
C LEU A 84 -15.96 -0.36 35.38
N SER A 85 -15.18 0.31 34.54
CA SER A 85 -15.71 1.27 33.59
C SER A 85 -16.00 0.65 32.22
N TYR A 86 -17.11 1.04 31.61
CA TYR A 86 -17.39 0.69 30.21
C TYR A 86 -16.59 1.59 29.28
N ALA A 87 -15.83 0.97 28.38
CA ALA A 87 -15.08 1.70 27.37
C ALA A 87 -15.66 1.44 25.99
N ARG A 88 -16.02 2.52 25.29
CA ARG A 88 -16.42 2.40 23.88
C ARG A 88 -15.30 1.84 23.01
N ARG A 89 -14.04 2.12 23.36
CA ARG A 89 -12.85 1.69 22.61
C ARG A 89 -11.88 1.02 23.58
N ALA A 90 -11.42 -0.17 23.24
CA ALA A 90 -10.41 -0.88 24.01
C ALA A 90 -9.37 -1.49 23.07
N CYS A 91 -8.17 -1.71 23.59
CA CYS A 91 -7.06 -2.32 22.87
C CYS A 91 -6.61 -3.55 23.65
N TYR A 92 -6.57 -4.70 22.99
CA TYR A 92 -6.00 -5.92 23.52
C TYR A 92 -4.95 -6.44 22.54
N LEU A 93 -3.71 -6.62 23.01
CA LEU A 93 -2.56 -7.07 22.19
C LEU A 93 -2.39 -6.31 20.86
N GLY A 94 -2.64 -4.99 20.92
CA GLY A 94 -2.52 -4.11 19.76
C GLY A 94 -3.69 -4.17 18.77
N VAL A 95 -4.75 -4.94 19.03
CA VAL A 95 -6.00 -4.96 18.26
C VAL A 95 -7.03 -4.08 18.96
N TRP A 96 -7.61 -3.14 18.22
CA TRP A 96 -8.61 -2.22 18.73
C TRP A 96 -10.02 -2.66 18.39
N PHE A 97 -10.89 -2.54 19.40
CA PHE A 97 -12.31 -2.84 19.27
C PHE A 97 -13.15 -1.59 19.54
N GLU A 98 -14.25 -1.42 18.80
CA GLU A 98 -15.21 -0.31 18.96
C GLU A 98 -16.63 -0.84 19.24
N MET A 99 -17.08 -0.68 20.48
CA MET A 99 -18.44 -0.99 20.92
C MET A 99 -19.48 -0.04 20.30
N GLY A 100 -20.70 -0.56 20.06
CA GLY A 100 -21.85 0.23 19.62
C GLY A 100 -21.78 0.68 18.15
N THR A 101 -21.03 -0.04 17.31
CA THR A 101 -20.95 0.22 15.87
C THR A 101 -21.20 -1.05 15.07
N LYS A 102 -21.61 -0.91 13.80
CA LYS A 102 -21.85 -2.05 12.90
C LYS A 102 -20.59 -2.89 12.66
N SER A 103 -19.40 -2.28 12.72
CA SER A 103 -18.12 -2.96 12.57
C SER A 103 -17.24 -2.67 13.78
N ILE A 104 -17.00 -3.69 14.59
CA ILE A 104 -16.16 -3.61 15.78
C ILE A 104 -14.71 -3.21 15.46
N TRP A 105 -14.30 -3.32 14.19
CA TRP A 105 -12.93 -3.04 13.72
C TRP A 105 -12.68 -1.60 13.30
N ARG A 106 -13.70 -0.74 13.33
CA ARG A 106 -13.58 0.64 12.83
C ARG A 106 -12.44 1.41 13.50
N GLU A 107 -12.24 1.25 14.80
CA GLU A 107 -11.16 1.91 15.52
C GLU A 107 -9.77 1.35 15.17
N GLN A 108 -9.67 0.04 14.89
CA GLN A 108 -8.43 -0.58 14.40
C GLN A 108 -7.90 0.12 13.15
N TYR A 109 -8.74 0.28 12.12
CA TYR A 109 -8.33 0.97 10.90
C TYR A 109 -7.84 2.39 11.16
N LYS A 110 -8.56 3.17 11.98
CA LYS A 110 -8.18 4.55 12.30
C LYS A 110 -6.84 4.62 13.03
N VAL A 111 -6.66 3.83 14.09
CA VAL A 111 -5.45 3.85 14.91
C VAL A 111 -4.25 3.38 14.11
N LYS A 112 -4.39 2.29 13.35
CA LYS A 112 -3.32 1.76 12.50
C LYS A 112 -2.96 2.73 11.37
N ALA A 113 -3.95 3.31 10.68
CA ALA A 113 -3.69 4.35 9.68
C ALA A 113 -2.98 5.57 10.29
N ARG A 114 -3.36 6.01 11.50
CA ARG A 114 -2.73 7.13 12.20
C ARG A 114 -1.27 6.81 12.56
N LYS A 115 -1.00 5.64 13.15
CA LYS A 115 0.36 5.20 13.50
C LYS A 115 1.23 5.07 12.25
N ALA A 116 0.72 4.39 11.21
CA ALA A 116 1.40 4.26 9.92
C ALA A 116 1.70 5.63 9.29
N ARG A 117 0.75 6.57 9.32
CA ARG A 117 0.96 7.93 8.80
C ARG A 117 2.00 8.70 9.59
N THR A 118 2.00 8.56 10.91
CA THR A 118 2.97 9.23 11.78
C THR A 118 4.38 8.79 11.44
N ILE A 119 4.64 7.48 11.41
CA ILE A 119 5.97 6.96 11.09
C ILE A 119 6.35 7.21 9.63
N ALA A 120 5.39 7.15 8.70
CA ALA A 120 5.58 7.54 7.30
C ALA A 120 6.08 8.98 7.18
N ASN A 121 5.45 9.91 7.90
CA ASN A 121 5.85 11.32 7.89
C ASN A 121 7.24 11.55 8.52
N VAL A 122 7.59 10.78 9.56
CA VAL A 122 8.93 10.81 10.15
C VAL A 122 9.96 10.36 9.12
N ILE A 123 9.76 9.19 8.48
CA ILE A 123 10.66 8.65 7.45
C ILE A 123 10.82 9.63 6.29
N LEU A 124 9.72 10.13 5.74
CA LEU A 124 9.73 11.08 4.62
C LEU A 124 10.15 12.50 5.03
N GLY A 125 10.33 12.73 6.33
CA GLY A 125 10.90 13.96 6.89
C GLY A 125 12.41 13.88 7.08
N LEU A 126 13.00 12.68 7.00
CA LEU A 126 14.45 12.46 7.12
C LEU A 126 15.23 13.25 6.07
N ASP A 127 14.61 13.57 4.93
CA ASP A 127 15.21 14.40 3.88
C ASP A 127 15.82 15.72 4.41
N ARG A 128 15.26 16.27 5.49
CA ARG A 128 15.73 17.50 6.13
C ARG A 128 17.04 17.35 6.90
N PHE A 129 17.39 16.12 7.28
CA PHE A 129 18.53 15.80 8.14
C PHE A 129 19.65 15.09 7.37
N VAL A 130 19.30 14.24 6.39
CA VAL A 130 20.27 13.38 5.68
C VAL A 130 20.36 13.68 4.18
N GLY A 131 19.73 14.76 3.71
CA GLY A 131 19.56 15.03 2.27
C GLY A 131 18.54 14.08 1.64
N THR A 132 18.44 14.07 0.30
CA THR A 132 17.38 13.31 -0.39
C THR A 132 17.46 11.80 -0.09
N LEU A 133 16.48 11.27 0.63
CA LEU A 133 16.39 9.85 0.95
C LEU A 133 16.33 9.01 -0.33
N PRO A 134 17.25 8.03 -0.50
CA PRO A 134 17.19 7.12 -1.62
C PRO A 134 15.89 6.31 -1.67
N ALA A 135 15.39 6.03 -2.88
CA ALA A 135 14.12 5.31 -3.04
C ALA A 135 14.18 3.87 -2.50
N TRP A 136 15.34 3.22 -2.56
CA TRP A 136 15.53 1.88 -2.03
C TRP A 136 15.51 1.87 -0.49
N ASP A 137 16.14 2.84 0.16
CA ASP A 137 16.11 2.98 1.63
C ASP A 137 14.71 3.33 2.11
N ALA A 138 14.02 4.24 1.42
CA ALA A 138 12.62 4.55 1.68
C ALA A 138 11.71 3.31 1.55
N ARG A 139 11.94 2.45 0.56
CA ARG A 139 11.23 1.16 0.41
C ARG A 139 11.53 0.21 1.57
N THR A 140 12.80 0.09 1.98
CA THR A 140 13.19 -0.73 3.13
C THR A 140 12.51 -0.24 4.41
N LEU A 141 12.54 1.07 4.67
CA LEU A 141 11.88 1.69 5.81
C LEU A 141 10.36 1.56 5.76
N TYR A 142 9.75 1.63 4.58
CA TYR A 142 8.33 1.33 4.40
C TYR A 142 8.02 -0.09 4.87
N MET A 143 8.73 -1.09 4.34
CA MET A 143 8.50 -2.50 4.67
C MET A 143 8.76 -2.80 6.15
N ALA A 144 9.76 -2.14 6.75
CA ALA A 144 10.13 -2.38 8.15
C ALA A 144 9.26 -1.62 9.17
N ARG A 145 8.68 -0.46 8.81
CA ARG A 145 8.07 0.46 9.79
C ARG A 145 6.66 0.91 9.45
N VAL A 146 6.33 1.07 8.18
CA VAL A 146 4.98 1.52 7.75
C VAL A 146 4.07 0.31 7.53
N ASP A 147 4.53 -0.65 6.74
CA ASP A 147 3.78 -1.85 6.38
C ASP A 147 3.29 -2.64 7.60
N PRO A 148 4.07 -2.85 8.68
CA PRO A 148 3.60 -3.58 9.85
C PRO A 148 2.38 -2.94 10.51
N TYR A 149 2.26 -1.61 10.48
CA TYR A 149 1.04 -0.96 10.97
C TYR A 149 -0.12 -1.16 10.00
N LEU A 150 0.11 -1.12 8.69
CA LEU A 150 -0.95 -1.30 7.69
C LEU A 150 -1.46 -2.73 7.60
N THR A 151 -0.63 -3.73 7.95
CA THR A 151 -0.98 -5.15 7.95
C THR A 151 -1.35 -5.68 9.34
N ALA A 152 -1.18 -4.89 10.40
CA ALA A 152 -1.45 -5.31 11.77
C ALA A 152 -2.88 -5.86 11.96
N GLY A 153 -2.94 -7.13 12.36
CA GLY A 153 -4.18 -7.86 12.64
C GLY A 153 -5.02 -8.19 11.42
N CYS A 154 -4.50 -8.10 10.18
CA CYS A 154 -5.27 -8.43 8.97
C CYS A 154 -5.68 -9.91 8.88
N ASP A 155 -5.03 -10.77 9.64
CA ASP A 155 -5.32 -12.19 9.79
C ASP A 155 -6.56 -12.48 10.65
N VAL A 156 -7.06 -11.47 11.37
CA VAL A 156 -8.30 -11.51 12.16
C VAL A 156 -9.30 -10.47 11.65
N VAL A 157 -8.81 -9.27 11.32
CA VAL A 157 -9.58 -8.13 10.84
C VAL A 157 -9.60 -8.12 9.31
N LEU A 158 -10.54 -8.87 8.74
CA LEU A 158 -10.77 -8.91 7.30
C LEU A 158 -11.39 -7.60 6.79
N ASP A 159 -11.02 -7.22 5.57
CA ASP A 159 -11.35 -5.91 4.98
C ASP A 159 -12.77 -5.85 4.39
N ILE A 160 -13.78 -6.22 5.19
CA ILE A 160 -15.20 -6.08 4.85
C ILE A 160 -15.68 -4.62 4.92
N ASP A 161 -15.08 -3.80 5.79
CA ASP A 161 -15.32 -2.36 5.81
C ASP A 161 -14.42 -1.63 4.80
N LEU A 162 -14.95 -1.45 3.59
CA LEU A 162 -14.26 -0.73 2.52
C LEU A 162 -13.91 0.71 2.89
N LYS A 163 -14.61 1.36 3.84
CA LYS A 163 -14.22 2.70 4.32
C LYS A 163 -12.96 2.62 5.17
N GLY A 164 -12.85 1.63 6.04
CA GLY A 164 -11.66 1.32 6.84
C GLY A 164 -10.44 1.02 5.96
N LEU A 165 -10.58 0.12 4.99
CA LEU A 165 -9.51 -0.21 4.03
C LEU A 165 -8.99 1.02 3.28
N LYS A 166 -9.90 1.89 2.79
CA LYS A 166 -9.52 3.16 2.13
C LYS A 166 -8.67 4.07 3.02
N MET A 167 -8.78 4.01 4.36
CA MET A 167 -7.92 4.79 5.25
C MET A 167 -6.47 4.28 5.21
N LEU A 168 -6.26 2.97 5.14
CA LEU A 168 -4.95 2.34 5.01
C LEU A 168 -4.34 2.61 3.62
N GLU A 169 -5.14 2.44 2.56
CA GLU A 169 -4.72 2.73 1.18
C GLU A 169 -4.23 4.17 1.03
N LYS A 170 -4.92 5.14 1.64
CA LYS A 170 -4.49 6.55 1.60
C LYS A 170 -3.09 6.76 2.17
N VAL A 171 -2.71 6.03 3.23
CA VAL A 171 -1.37 6.14 3.83
C VAL A 171 -0.33 5.52 2.90
N GLN A 172 -0.59 4.32 2.38
CA GLN A 172 0.30 3.64 1.43
C GLN A 172 0.53 4.51 0.19
N LEU A 173 -0.54 4.96 -0.47
CA LEU A 173 -0.45 5.76 -1.69
C LEU A 173 0.26 7.11 -1.44
N MET A 174 0.07 7.73 -0.26
CA MET A 174 0.81 8.93 0.12
C MET A 174 2.31 8.66 0.22
N PHE A 175 2.68 7.58 0.91
CA PHE A 175 4.09 7.21 1.08
C PHE A 175 4.76 6.94 -0.27
N LEU A 176 4.16 6.08 -1.10
CA LEU A 176 4.75 5.69 -2.39
C LEU A 176 4.87 6.89 -3.35
N ARG A 177 3.89 7.79 -3.37
CA ARG A 177 3.99 9.03 -4.17
C ARG A 177 5.15 9.90 -3.74
N ARG A 178 5.31 10.12 -2.43
CA ARG A 178 6.40 10.95 -1.91
C ARG A 178 7.76 10.30 -2.14
N MET A 179 7.86 8.98 -1.97
CA MET A 179 9.06 8.20 -2.29
C MET A 179 9.49 8.35 -3.75
N LEU A 180 8.54 8.33 -4.69
CA LEU A 180 8.78 8.46 -6.13
C LEU A 180 8.85 9.92 -6.61
N GLY A 181 8.58 10.91 -5.74
CA GLY A 181 8.53 12.33 -6.14
C GLY A 181 7.35 12.68 -7.06
N LEU A 182 6.25 11.93 -6.98
CA LEU A 182 5.05 12.08 -7.80
C LEU A 182 3.93 12.87 -7.09
N GLY A 183 3.11 13.56 -7.89
CA GLY A 183 1.97 14.32 -7.39
C GLY A 183 0.72 13.48 -7.07
N ALA A 184 -0.25 14.07 -6.38
CA ALA A 184 -1.51 13.41 -6.00
C ALA A 184 -2.36 12.91 -7.18
N ARG A 185 -2.16 13.50 -8.37
CA ARG A 185 -2.85 13.14 -9.63
C ARG A 185 -2.19 11.96 -10.36
N SER A 186 -1.09 11.41 -9.84
CA SER A 186 -0.42 10.26 -10.42
C SER A 186 -1.35 9.04 -10.42
N MET A 187 -1.22 8.22 -11.46
CA MET A 187 -1.89 6.92 -11.56
C MET A 187 -1.50 6.05 -10.36
N ARG A 188 -2.40 5.15 -9.94
CA ARG A 188 -2.15 4.29 -8.76
C ARG A 188 -1.30 3.09 -9.11
N ALA A 189 -1.60 2.41 -10.22
CA ALA A 189 -0.90 1.19 -10.62
C ALA A 189 0.62 1.41 -10.77
N ILE A 190 1.05 2.58 -11.29
CA ILE A 190 2.48 2.92 -11.36
C ILE A 190 3.20 2.90 -10.01
N LEU A 191 2.50 3.23 -8.91
CA LEU A 191 3.13 3.22 -7.59
C LEU A 191 3.54 1.81 -7.17
N PHE A 192 2.83 0.80 -7.66
CA PHE A 192 3.06 -0.60 -7.34
C PHE A 192 3.95 -1.26 -8.40
N SER A 193 3.74 -0.95 -9.69
CA SER A 193 4.59 -1.46 -10.76
C SER A 193 6.04 -1.03 -10.59
N GLU A 194 6.28 0.22 -10.14
CA GLU A 194 7.63 0.75 -10.05
C GLU A 194 8.37 0.38 -8.75
N THR A 195 7.64 0.04 -7.69
CA THR A 195 8.23 -0.16 -6.36
C THR A 195 8.30 -1.63 -5.95
N GLY A 196 7.57 -2.50 -6.64
CA GLY A 196 7.40 -3.90 -6.25
C GLY A 196 6.61 -4.08 -4.95
N ILE A 197 6.04 -3.01 -4.38
CA ILE A 197 5.21 -3.10 -3.17
C ILE A 197 3.79 -3.48 -3.58
N TRP A 198 3.19 -4.43 -2.85
CA TRP A 198 1.84 -4.88 -3.12
C TRP A 198 0.81 -3.83 -2.67
N PRO A 199 -0.25 -3.56 -3.44
CA PRO A 199 -1.38 -2.79 -2.95
C PRO A 199 -1.95 -3.41 -1.68
N ILE A 200 -2.20 -2.59 -0.66
CA ILE A 200 -2.49 -3.08 0.69
C ILE A 200 -3.71 -4.01 0.75
N LYS A 201 -4.70 -3.80 -0.14
CA LYS A 201 -5.88 -4.68 -0.28
C LYS A 201 -5.51 -6.12 -0.63
N TYR A 202 -4.56 -6.35 -1.55
CA TYR A 202 -4.12 -7.70 -1.91
C TYR A 202 -3.17 -8.27 -0.85
N ARG A 203 -2.28 -7.43 -0.31
CA ARG A 203 -1.33 -7.84 0.72
C ARG A 203 -2.02 -8.34 1.99
N ARG A 204 -3.08 -7.66 2.45
CA ARG A 204 -3.83 -8.04 3.66
C ARG A 204 -4.61 -9.33 3.46
N VAL A 205 -5.28 -9.52 2.32
CA VAL A 205 -5.96 -10.78 2.00
C VAL A 205 -4.96 -11.93 1.89
N TYR A 206 -3.82 -11.73 1.22
CA TYR A 206 -2.77 -12.75 1.13
C TYR A 206 -2.26 -13.18 2.51
N LEU A 207 -2.05 -12.24 3.43
CA LEU A 207 -1.63 -12.55 4.80
C LEU A 207 -2.73 -13.26 5.61
N ALA A 208 -4.00 -12.91 5.40
CA ALA A 208 -5.12 -13.62 6.02
C ALA A 208 -5.23 -15.07 5.53
N LEU A 209 -5.05 -15.31 4.23
CA LEU A 209 -5.01 -16.66 3.66
C LEU A 209 -3.81 -17.45 4.18
N LYS A 210 -2.62 -16.82 4.26
CA LYS A 210 -1.44 -17.45 4.85
C LYS A 210 -1.68 -17.86 6.31
N ALA A 211 -2.35 -17.01 7.09
CA ALA A 211 -2.73 -17.32 8.46
C ALA A 211 -3.79 -18.44 8.53
N LEU A 212 -4.66 -18.55 7.54
CA LEU A 212 -5.60 -19.67 7.43
C LEU A 212 -4.88 -21.00 7.18
N CYS A 213 -3.89 -21.07 6.27
CA CYS A 213 -3.09 -22.29 6.07
C CYS A 213 -2.52 -22.78 7.41
N TYR A 214 -1.89 -21.85 8.15
CA TYR A 214 -1.35 -22.16 9.48
C TYR A 214 -2.43 -22.70 10.43
N ARG A 215 -3.62 -22.10 10.48
CA ARG A 215 -4.71 -22.53 11.37
C ARG A 215 -5.32 -23.88 11.00
N ILE A 216 -5.32 -24.25 9.73
CA ILE A 216 -5.78 -25.56 9.26
C ILE A 216 -4.88 -26.67 9.83
N GLU A 217 -3.57 -26.39 9.92
CA GLU A 217 -2.54 -27.34 10.35
C GLU A 217 -2.30 -27.33 11.87
N LEU A 218 -2.99 -26.46 12.62
CA LEU A 218 -2.85 -26.38 14.06
C LEU A 218 -3.34 -27.67 14.75
N ASP A 219 -2.68 -28.01 15.85
CA ASP A 219 -3.14 -29.03 16.79
C ASP A 219 -4.58 -28.71 17.26
N PRO A 220 -5.53 -29.68 17.19
CA PRO A 220 -6.89 -29.52 17.68
C PRO A 220 -7.03 -29.06 19.13
N ALA A 221 -6.03 -29.28 19.97
CA ALA A 221 -6.00 -28.77 21.34
C ALA A 221 -5.85 -27.24 21.42
N ARG A 222 -5.44 -26.58 20.33
CA ARG A 222 -5.21 -25.12 20.31
C ARG A 222 -6.52 -24.35 20.17
N PRO A 223 -6.78 -23.32 21.01
CA PRO A 223 -8.00 -22.50 20.90
C PRO A 223 -8.23 -21.88 19.52
N ALA A 224 -7.17 -21.51 18.80
CA ALA A 224 -7.28 -20.96 17.45
C ALA A 224 -7.79 -21.98 16.42
N TRP A 225 -7.50 -23.27 16.59
CA TRP A 225 -8.09 -24.33 15.77
C TRP A 225 -9.58 -24.49 16.08
N ASN A 226 -9.96 -24.49 17.37
CA ASN A 226 -11.35 -24.53 17.80
C ASN A 226 -12.15 -23.32 17.27
N ALA A 227 -11.57 -22.13 17.28
CA ALA A 227 -12.16 -20.92 16.68
C ALA A 227 -12.43 -21.09 15.18
N LEU A 228 -11.51 -21.72 14.45
CA LEU A 228 -11.68 -22.01 13.03
C LEU A 228 -12.82 -23.02 12.80
N GLN A 229 -12.88 -24.10 13.59
CA GLN A 229 -13.96 -25.09 13.50
C GLN A 229 -15.34 -24.47 13.73
N ASP A 230 -15.47 -23.58 14.71
CA ASP A 230 -16.73 -22.89 14.94
C ASP A 230 -17.08 -21.90 13.83
N SER A 231 -16.09 -21.17 13.31
CA SER A 231 -16.34 -20.33 12.13
C SER A 231 -16.82 -21.17 10.94
N LEU A 232 -16.35 -22.41 10.78
CA LEU A 232 -16.80 -23.33 9.73
C LEU A 232 -18.21 -23.87 10.00
N LYS A 233 -18.56 -24.20 11.24
CA LYS A 233 -19.93 -24.57 11.61
C LYS A 233 -20.90 -23.43 11.31
N LEU A 234 -20.57 -22.20 11.69
CA LEU A 234 -21.34 -21.01 11.35
C LEU A 234 -21.49 -20.85 9.83
N ALA A 235 -20.43 -21.09 9.07
CA ALA A 235 -20.45 -21.03 7.61
C ALA A 235 -21.41 -22.04 7.00
N ARG A 236 -21.36 -23.31 7.45
CA ARG A 236 -22.27 -24.38 7.02
C ARG A 236 -23.72 -24.07 7.36
N SER A 237 -23.97 -23.38 8.47
CA SER A 237 -25.28 -22.89 8.87
C SER A 237 -25.67 -21.56 8.20
N GLN A 238 -24.94 -21.10 7.18
CA GLN A 238 -25.20 -19.85 6.45
C GLN A 238 -25.25 -18.59 7.34
N LYS A 239 -24.57 -18.62 8.49
CA LYS A 239 -24.44 -17.46 9.37
C LYS A 239 -23.22 -16.62 8.98
N LEU A 240 -23.26 -15.32 9.26
CA LEU A 240 -22.12 -14.44 9.06
C LEU A 240 -20.99 -14.85 10.01
N CYS A 241 -19.78 -15.05 9.47
CA CYS A 241 -18.60 -15.43 10.22
C CYS A 241 -17.32 -15.04 9.48
N TRP A 242 -16.20 -15.08 10.18
CA TRP A 242 -14.88 -14.75 9.62
C TRP A 242 -14.53 -15.60 8.38
N PHE A 243 -14.86 -16.90 8.38
CA PHE A 243 -14.57 -17.78 7.25
C PHE A 243 -15.38 -17.42 5.99
N ASN A 244 -16.68 -17.12 6.15
CA ASN A 244 -17.55 -16.72 5.02
C ASN A 244 -17.10 -15.41 4.37
N ASP A 245 -16.47 -14.51 5.13
CA ASP A 245 -15.92 -13.27 4.59
C ASP A 245 -14.73 -13.51 3.64
N LEU A 246 -14.02 -14.65 3.75
CA LEU A 246 -12.95 -15.03 2.83
C LEU A 246 -13.46 -15.63 1.52
N ARG A 247 -14.67 -16.21 1.51
CA ARG A 247 -15.32 -16.82 0.32
C ARG A 247 -14.48 -17.90 -0.38
N ILE A 248 -13.85 -18.77 0.40
CA ILE A 248 -13.00 -19.87 -0.08
C ILE A 248 -13.44 -21.21 0.49
N GLU A 249 -13.01 -22.29 -0.15
CA GLU A 249 -13.15 -23.65 0.35
C GLU A 249 -11.98 -24.04 1.27
N LEU A 250 -12.18 -25.02 2.15
CA LEU A 250 -11.24 -25.37 3.22
C LEU A 250 -10.37 -26.59 2.87
N THR A 251 -9.29 -26.37 2.12
CA THR A 251 -8.13 -27.26 2.08
C THR A 251 -6.85 -26.42 1.93
N VAL A 252 -5.70 -26.91 2.41
CA VAL A 252 -4.43 -26.18 2.25
C VAL A 252 -4.16 -25.91 0.77
N GLN A 253 -4.36 -26.90 -0.10
CA GLN A 253 -4.15 -26.75 -1.54
C GLN A 253 -5.07 -25.68 -2.17
N LEU A 254 -6.34 -25.59 -1.75
CA LEU A 254 -7.26 -24.58 -2.25
C LEU A 254 -6.91 -23.18 -1.70
N VAL A 255 -6.46 -23.08 -0.45
CA VAL A 255 -5.98 -21.80 0.12
C VAL A 255 -4.70 -21.35 -0.59
N GLU A 256 -3.76 -22.24 -0.85
CA GLU A 256 -2.55 -21.95 -1.63
C GLU A 256 -2.88 -21.53 -3.07
N THR A 257 -3.89 -22.17 -3.66
CA THR A 257 -4.42 -21.77 -4.98
C THR A 257 -5.02 -20.36 -4.91
N ALA A 258 -5.86 -20.07 -3.92
CA ALA A 258 -6.40 -18.74 -3.70
C ALA A 258 -5.29 -17.69 -3.45
N MET A 259 -4.21 -18.04 -2.76
CA MET A 259 -3.04 -17.17 -2.58
C MET A 259 -2.34 -16.87 -3.91
N LYS A 260 -2.21 -17.86 -4.81
CA LYS A 260 -1.71 -17.67 -6.18
C LYS A 260 -2.67 -16.78 -6.97
N ASP A 261 -3.97 -17.01 -6.88
CA ASP A 261 -5.00 -16.21 -7.57
C ASP A 261 -5.02 -14.75 -7.11
N VAL A 262 -4.82 -14.49 -5.81
CA VAL A 262 -4.65 -13.12 -5.29
C VAL A 262 -3.46 -12.43 -5.93
N ARG A 263 -2.34 -13.14 -6.09
CA ARG A 263 -1.15 -12.62 -6.75
C ARG A 263 -1.42 -12.34 -8.24
N LEU A 264 -1.97 -13.30 -8.96
CA LEU A 264 -2.28 -13.15 -10.39
C LEU A 264 -3.30 -12.03 -10.63
N SER A 265 -4.34 -11.94 -9.79
CA SER A 265 -5.35 -10.87 -9.84
C SER A 265 -4.75 -9.49 -9.58
N MET A 266 -3.77 -9.41 -8.68
CA MET A 266 -3.04 -8.17 -8.43
C MET A 266 -2.20 -7.75 -9.63
N GLU A 267 -1.42 -8.68 -10.19
CA GLU A 267 -0.57 -8.44 -11.36
C GLU A 267 -1.42 -8.05 -12.58
N ALA A 268 -2.52 -8.78 -12.84
CA ALA A 268 -3.48 -8.47 -13.90
C ALA A 268 -4.14 -7.10 -13.71
N TRP A 269 -4.48 -6.71 -12.47
CA TRP A 269 -5.02 -5.37 -12.19
C TRP A 269 -3.99 -4.27 -12.49
N VAL A 270 -2.73 -4.45 -12.09
CA VAL A 270 -1.66 -3.47 -12.39
C VAL A 270 -1.45 -3.33 -13.89
N ASP A 271 -1.36 -4.46 -14.61
CA ASP A 271 -1.15 -4.49 -16.05
C ASP A 271 -2.33 -3.84 -16.80
N SER A 272 -3.57 -4.20 -16.45
CA SER A 272 -4.77 -3.63 -17.08
C SER A 272 -4.88 -2.11 -16.88
N GLU A 273 -4.54 -1.60 -15.69
CA GLU A 273 -4.52 -0.16 -15.43
C GLU A 273 -3.42 0.57 -16.22
N ILE A 274 -2.28 -0.09 -16.49
CA ILE A 274 -1.21 0.47 -17.33
C ILE A 274 -1.62 0.46 -18.81
N GLU A 275 -2.14 -0.66 -19.29
CA GLU A 275 -2.55 -0.87 -20.69
C GLU A 275 -3.70 0.06 -21.11
N SER A 276 -4.66 0.30 -20.22
CA SER A 276 -5.78 1.22 -20.47
C SER A 276 -5.41 2.71 -20.33
N SER A 277 -4.23 3.04 -19.81
CA SER A 277 -3.87 4.42 -19.47
C SER A 277 -3.17 5.14 -20.62
N SER A 278 -3.86 6.12 -21.21
CA SER A 278 -3.26 7.07 -22.17
C SER A 278 -2.21 8.01 -21.58
N ARG A 279 -1.82 7.85 -20.30
CA ARG A 279 -0.76 8.66 -19.68
C ARG A 279 0.61 8.05 -19.89
N VAL A 280 0.70 6.77 -19.56
CA VAL A 280 1.95 6.04 -19.42
C VAL A 280 2.13 4.98 -20.51
N ARG A 281 1.14 4.82 -21.39
CA ARG A 281 1.15 3.86 -22.49
C ARG A 281 2.43 3.91 -23.32
N ASP A 282 2.93 5.11 -23.60
CA ASP A 282 4.08 5.30 -24.48
C ASP A 282 5.35 4.65 -23.91
N LEU A 283 5.55 4.60 -22.59
CA LEU A 283 6.78 4.05 -21.98
C LEU A 283 6.60 2.77 -21.17
N LEU A 284 5.39 2.48 -20.67
CA LEU A 284 5.16 1.37 -19.76
C LEU A 284 4.49 0.13 -20.40
N VAL A 285 3.73 0.30 -21.47
CA VAL A 285 3.05 -0.83 -22.12
C VAL A 285 4.07 -1.68 -22.86
N GLY A 286 4.03 -3.00 -22.59
CA GLY A 286 4.99 -3.95 -23.16
C GLY A 286 6.41 -3.80 -22.60
N ARG A 287 6.62 -3.02 -21.54
CA ARG A 287 7.95 -2.85 -20.95
C ARG A 287 8.49 -4.18 -20.44
N LEU A 288 9.71 -4.49 -20.88
CA LEU A 288 10.50 -5.61 -20.39
C LEU A 288 11.58 -5.11 -19.43
N GLU A 289 11.97 -5.95 -18.50
CA GLU A 289 13.06 -5.69 -17.56
C GLU A 289 14.12 -6.79 -17.67
N MET A 290 15.37 -6.40 -17.45
CA MET A 290 16.44 -7.37 -17.29
C MET A 290 16.24 -8.16 -16.00
N ASP A 291 16.05 -9.46 -16.13
CA ASP A 291 15.97 -10.37 -15.01
C ASP A 291 17.35 -10.66 -14.40
N ASN A 292 17.44 -10.68 -13.07
CA ASN A 292 18.71 -10.86 -12.40
C ASN A 292 19.22 -12.30 -12.47
N ASP A 293 18.31 -13.28 -12.50
CA ASP A 293 18.66 -14.69 -12.41
C ASP A 293 18.94 -15.27 -13.80
N THR A 294 18.12 -14.89 -14.79
CA THR A 294 18.21 -15.41 -16.15
C THR A 294 18.98 -14.51 -17.12
N HIS A 295 19.29 -13.26 -16.75
CA HIS A 295 19.89 -12.25 -17.63
C HIS A 295 19.12 -12.05 -18.95
N ARG A 296 17.81 -12.29 -18.95
CA ARG A 296 16.92 -12.11 -20.09
C ARG A 296 15.91 -11.00 -19.84
N LEU A 297 15.42 -10.40 -20.92
CA LEU A 297 14.32 -9.44 -20.87
C LEU A 297 13.00 -10.17 -20.63
N VAL A 298 12.34 -9.87 -19.52
CA VAL A 298 11.06 -10.47 -19.12
C VAL A 298 10.04 -9.41 -18.70
N LYS A 299 8.75 -9.72 -18.85
CA LYS A 299 7.68 -8.86 -18.33
C LYS A 299 7.62 -9.00 -16.81
N LYS A 300 7.66 -7.88 -16.10
CA LYS A 300 7.46 -7.82 -14.65
C LYS A 300 6.37 -6.80 -14.32
N SER A 301 5.21 -7.26 -13.87
CA SER A 301 4.10 -6.37 -13.50
C SER A 301 4.44 -5.52 -12.28
N LEU A 302 5.08 -6.11 -11.26
CA LEU A 302 5.58 -5.43 -10.07
C LEU A 302 7.07 -5.75 -9.86
N ASP A 303 7.92 -4.72 -9.88
CA ASP A 303 9.34 -4.84 -9.53
C ASP A 303 9.87 -3.52 -9.00
N PHE A 304 10.95 -3.54 -8.21
CA PHE A 304 11.65 -2.31 -7.84
C PHE A 304 12.56 -1.88 -8.99
N ARG A 305 12.13 -0.89 -9.75
CA ARG A 305 12.76 -0.54 -11.03
C ARG A 305 14.16 -0.01 -10.83
N HIS A 306 15.08 -0.48 -11.66
CA HIS A 306 16.50 -0.21 -11.53
C HIS A 306 16.83 1.29 -11.61
N TYR A 307 16.08 2.09 -12.39
CA TYR A 307 16.27 3.53 -12.45
C TYR A 307 15.97 4.27 -11.13
N LEU A 308 15.24 3.64 -10.20
CA LEU A 308 15.08 4.17 -8.84
C LEU A 308 16.37 4.02 -7.99
N ARG A 309 17.42 3.39 -8.53
CA ARG A 309 18.75 3.27 -7.91
C ARG A 309 19.72 4.37 -8.33
N VAL A 310 19.33 5.30 -9.20
CA VAL A 310 20.15 6.48 -9.51
C VAL A 310 20.45 7.22 -8.21
N LYS A 311 21.74 7.41 -7.90
CA LYS A 311 22.20 7.96 -6.61
C LYS A 311 21.76 9.42 -6.44
N THR A 312 21.98 10.25 -7.47
CA THR A 312 21.60 11.66 -7.47
C THR A 312 20.07 11.80 -7.42
N GLY A 313 19.57 12.38 -6.33
CA GLY A 313 18.14 12.47 -6.05
C GLY A 313 17.34 13.20 -7.12
N ASP A 314 17.88 14.31 -7.64
CA ASP A 314 17.18 15.11 -8.64
C ASP A 314 17.14 14.43 -10.01
N HIS A 315 18.23 13.78 -10.42
CA HIS A 315 18.29 12.97 -11.65
C HIS A 315 17.29 11.80 -11.58
N ARG A 316 17.27 11.09 -10.44
CA ARG A 316 16.31 10.01 -10.18
C ARG A 316 14.87 10.51 -10.29
N ARG A 317 14.54 11.62 -9.62
CA ARG A 317 13.20 12.21 -9.64
C ARG A 317 12.81 12.69 -11.04
N ALA A 318 13.71 13.32 -11.76
CA ALA A 318 13.49 13.78 -13.13
C ALA A 318 13.15 12.61 -14.06
N LEU A 319 13.97 11.56 -14.07
CA LEU A 319 13.73 10.37 -14.88
C LEU A 319 12.44 9.65 -14.49
N THR A 320 12.20 9.49 -13.19
CA THR A 320 10.94 8.91 -12.68
C THR A 320 9.73 9.71 -13.17
N ARG A 321 9.80 11.05 -13.14
CA ARG A 321 8.72 11.91 -13.63
C ARG A 321 8.54 11.83 -15.15
N MET A 322 9.63 11.73 -15.91
CA MET A 322 9.57 11.50 -17.37
C MET A 322 8.81 10.22 -17.70
N ILE A 323 9.17 9.11 -17.05
CA ILE A 323 8.58 7.79 -17.33
C ILE A 323 7.11 7.71 -16.88
N LEU A 324 6.78 8.31 -15.73
CA LEU A 324 5.50 8.09 -15.05
C LEU A 324 4.50 9.24 -15.22
N SER A 325 4.71 10.10 -16.22
CA SER A 325 3.85 11.26 -16.51
C SER A 325 3.70 12.20 -15.30
N GLY A 326 4.80 12.40 -14.56
CA GLY A 326 4.90 13.30 -13.41
C GLY A 326 5.61 14.63 -13.71
N HIS A 327 5.87 14.91 -14.99
CA HIS A 327 6.68 16.02 -15.48
C HIS A 327 5.86 17.26 -15.87
N SER A 328 6.55 18.33 -16.26
CA SER A 328 5.99 19.64 -16.65
C SER A 328 5.72 19.81 -18.14
N LEU A 329 6.07 18.82 -18.98
CA LEU A 329 5.83 18.89 -20.42
C LEU A 329 4.34 18.99 -20.81
N ALA A 330 4.07 19.58 -21.97
CA ALA A 330 2.72 19.91 -22.43
C ALA A 330 1.83 18.67 -22.58
N ILE A 331 2.38 17.51 -22.99
CA ILE A 331 1.61 16.26 -23.08
C ILE A 331 0.85 15.94 -21.79
N GLU A 332 1.45 16.24 -20.64
CA GLU A 332 0.84 16.03 -19.33
C GLU A 332 0.12 17.28 -18.82
N ARG A 333 0.73 18.47 -18.85
CA ARG A 333 0.12 19.66 -18.24
C ARG A 333 -1.15 20.13 -18.96
N ARG A 334 -1.20 20.05 -20.29
CA ARG A 334 -2.34 20.52 -21.10
C ARG A 334 -3.50 19.54 -21.17
N ARG A 335 -3.36 18.34 -20.59
CA ARG A 335 -4.48 17.40 -20.44
C ARG A 335 -5.35 17.73 -19.23
N TRP A 336 -4.84 18.52 -18.27
CA TRP A 336 -5.54 18.80 -17.03
C TRP A 336 -6.58 19.89 -17.24
N LYS A 337 -7.77 19.69 -16.66
CA LYS A 337 -8.75 20.76 -16.51
C LYS A 337 -8.23 21.72 -15.41
N GLU A 338 -7.63 22.83 -15.82
CA GLU A 338 -7.21 23.91 -14.93
C GLU A 338 -8.24 25.05 -14.97
N ARG A 339 -8.33 25.85 -13.89
CA ARG A 339 -9.26 26.97 -13.83
C ARG A 339 -8.93 27.95 -14.97
N GLY A 340 -9.91 28.23 -15.83
CA GLY A 340 -9.76 29.14 -16.98
C GLY A 340 -9.06 28.55 -18.20
N LYS A 341 -8.72 27.24 -18.22
CA LYS A 341 -8.09 26.59 -19.39
C LYS A 341 -8.91 25.40 -19.88
N LYS A 342 -9.04 25.27 -21.20
CA LYS A 342 -9.65 24.11 -21.85
C LYS A 342 -8.63 22.95 -21.90
N ILE A 343 -9.15 21.72 -21.94
CA ILE A 343 -8.32 20.54 -22.21
C ILE A 343 -7.90 20.61 -23.67
N VAL A 344 -6.61 20.46 -23.94
CA VAL A 344 -6.05 20.49 -25.29
C VAL A 344 -5.95 19.06 -25.84
N PRO A 345 -6.44 18.77 -27.07
CA PRO A 345 -6.24 17.49 -27.76
C PRO A 345 -4.76 17.11 -27.84
N ARG A 346 -4.43 15.82 -27.90
CA ARG A 346 -3.04 15.33 -27.78
C ARG A 346 -2.13 15.97 -28.84
N GLU A 347 -2.62 15.97 -30.08
CA GLU A 347 -1.95 16.45 -31.28
C GLU A 347 -1.72 17.96 -31.29
N TRP A 348 -2.38 18.70 -30.39
CA TRP A 348 -2.23 20.15 -30.23
C TRP A 348 -1.33 20.51 -29.03
N ARG A 349 -0.82 19.52 -28.29
CA ARG A 349 0.12 19.75 -27.17
C ARG A 349 1.54 19.89 -27.69
N LEU A 350 1.74 20.83 -28.60
CA LEU A 350 2.98 21.03 -29.33
C LEU A 350 4.11 21.49 -28.40
N CYS A 351 5.33 21.12 -28.77
CA CYS A 351 6.56 21.50 -28.11
C CYS A 351 6.75 23.01 -28.17
N ARG A 352 6.99 23.61 -27.00
CA ARG A 352 7.19 25.06 -26.85
C ARG A 352 8.39 25.63 -27.59
N PHE A 353 9.32 24.78 -28.04
CA PHE A 353 10.53 25.21 -28.75
C PHE A 353 10.42 25.03 -30.27
N CYS A 354 9.97 23.85 -30.73
CA CYS A 354 9.95 23.55 -32.17
C CYS A 354 8.60 23.81 -32.84
N TYR A 355 7.52 23.97 -32.06
CA TYR A 355 6.14 24.21 -32.55
C TYR A 355 5.59 23.17 -33.54
N ALA A 356 6.30 22.06 -33.78
CA ALA A 356 5.96 21.09 -34.84
C ALA A 356 5.50 19.74 -34.29
N TYR A 357 6.13 19.27 -33.21
CA TYR A 357 5.88 17.94 -32.63
C TYR A 357 5.25 18.04 -31.25
N VAL A 358 4.60 16.98 -30.80
CA VAL A 358 4.03 16.89 -29.45
C VAL A 358 5.14 17.00 -28.39
N GLU A 359 4.91 17.81 -27.35
CA GLU A 359 5.82 17.97 -26.22
C GLU A 359 5.73 16.77 -25.25
N ASP A 360 6.27 15.64 -25.68
CA ASP A 360 6.36 14.41 -24.89
C ASP A 360 7.82 14.10 -24.48
N PRO A 361 8.05 13.17 -23.53
CA PRO A 361 9.40 12.85 -23.06
C PRO A 361 10.35 12.38 -24.17
N ALA A 362 9.87 11.59 -25.14
CA ALA A 362 10.71 11.07 -26.21
C ALA A 362 11.17 12.21 -27.14
N HIS A 363 10.25 13.10 -27.53
CA HIS A 363 10.59 14.28 -28.30
C HIS A 363 11.56 15.21 -27.55
N ALA A 364 11.23 15.53 -26.29
CA ALA A 364 12.01 16.45 -25.47
C ALA A 364 13.46 15.98 -25.26
N MET A 365 13.65 14.68 -25.03
CA MET A 365 14.98 14.10 -24.76
C MET A 365 15.77 13.85 -26.04
N PHE A 366 15.14 13.37 -27.11
CA PHE A 366 15.86 12.75 -28.24
C PHE A 366 15.63 13.38 -29.62
N ALA A 367 14.59 14.20 -29.82
CA ALA A 367 14.26 14.73 -31.15
C ALA A 367 14.28 16.27 -31.28
N CYS A 368 13.99 17.01 -30.20
CA CYS A 368 13.85 18.46 -30.27
C CYS A 368 15.14 19.14 -30.77
N GLN A 369 15.01 20.10 -31.69
CA GLN A 369 16.14 20.78 -32.36
C GLN A 369 16.52 22.12 -31.72
N HIS A 370 16.03 22.40 -30.51
CA HIS A 370 16.45 23.59 -29.77
C HIS A 370 17.94 23.48 -29.41
N ALA A 371 18.71 24.56 -29.62
CA ALA A 371 20.17 24.56 -29.52
C ALA A 371 20.68 23.94 -28.20
N GLU A 372 20.18 24.40 -27.05
CA GLU A 372 20.60 23.87 -25.74
C GLU A 372 20.27 22.38 -25.57
N LEU A 373 19.14 21.92 -26.12
CA LEU A 373 18.74 20.51 -26.07
C LEU A 373 19.61 19.63 -26.97
N VAL A 374 20.08 20.17 -28.10
CA VAL A 374 20.99 19.47 -29.02
C VAL A 374 22.35 19.31 -28.36
N GLU A 375 22.88 20.35 -27.73
CA GLU A 375 24.18 20.33 -27.03
C GLU A 375 24.20 19.25 -25.94
N ILE A 376 23.23 19.25 -25.02
CA ILE A 376 23.19 18.25 -23.95
C ILE A 376 22.95 16.83 -24.48
N ARG A 377 22.20 16.69 -25.58
CA ARG A 377 21.97 15.38 -26.21
C ARG A 377 23.24 14.87 -26.87
N GLN A 378 24.03 15.71 -27.53
CA GLN A 378 25.31 15.30 -28.13
C GLN A 378 26.26 14.78 -27.07
N VAL A 379 26.38 15.46 -25.94
CA VAL A 379 27.18 14.99 -24.79
C VAL A 379 26.67 13.64 -24.29
N PHE A 380 25.35 13.51 -24.07
CA PHE A 380 24.75 12.24 -23.66
C PHE A 380 25.00 11.10 -24.65
N LEU A 381 24.83 11.35 -25.96
CA LEU A 381 25.01 10.33 -26.99
C LEU A 381 26.46 9.89 -27.11
N GLY A 382 27.43 10.81 -26.96
CA GLY A 382 28.85 10.47 -26.90
C GLY A 382 29.14 9.48 -25.77
N GLU A 383 28.76 9.84 -24.54
CA GLU A 383 28.96 8.98 -23.37
C GLU A 383 28.17 7.66 -23.45
N LEU A 384 26.97 7.69 -24.04
CA LEU A 384 26.15 6.50 -24.29
C LEU A 384 26.88 5.53 -25.22
N TYR A 385 27.39 6.01 -26.35
CA TYR A 385 28.04 5.16 -27.34
C TYR A 385 29.42 4.66 -26.89
N ASP A 386 30.10 5.42 -26.03
CA ASP A 386 31.32 4.95 -25.36
C ASP A 386 31.00 3.81 -24.37
N THR A 387 29.86 3.88 -23.68
CA THR A 387 29.45 2.87 -22.69
C THR A 387 28.81 1.64 -23.33
N LEU A 388 28.00 1.82 -24.37
CA LEU A 388 27.26 0.79 -25.10
C LEU A 388 27.43 0.99 -26.62
N PRO A 389 28.57 0.57 -27.20
CA PRO A 389 28.87 0.78 -28.62
C PRO A 389 27.83 0.17 -29.57
N GLU A 390 27.13 -0.89 -29.16
CA GLU A 390 26.08 -1.54 -29.93
C GLU A 390 24.85 -0.66 -30.19
N LEU A 391 24.71 0.44 -29.44
CA LEU A 391 23.65 1.42 -29.63
C LEU A 391 24.04 2.53 -30.63
N SER A 392 25.29 2.57 -31.10
CA SER A 392 25.74 3.58 -32.05
C SER A 392 24.91 3.53 -33.34
N GLY A 393 24.36 4.67 -33.73
CA GLY A 393 23.50 4.80 -34.92
C GLY A 393 22.09 4.24 -34.78
N THR A 394 21.69 3.74 -33.60
CA THR A 394 20.33 3.20 -33.39
C THR A 394 19.26 4.27 -33.14
N LEU A 395 19.68 5.52 -32.85
CA LEU A 395 18.76 6.64 -32.72
C LEU A 395 18.19 7.02 -34.09
N ASP A 396 16.98 6.56 -34.36
CA ASP A 396 16.19 6.95 -35.52
C ASP A 396 15.36 8.21 -35.19
N PRO A 397 15.56 9.34 -35.88
CA PRO A 397 14.76 10.55 -35.67
C PRO A 397 13.26 10.35 -35.91
N THR A 398 12.87 9.33 -36.68
CA THR A 398 11.47 9.02 -37.00
C THR A 398 10.78 8.18 -35.93
N ASP A 399 11.54 7.45 -35.08
CA ASP A 399 11.01 6.62 -33.99
C ASP A 399 11.86 6.73 -32.71
N VAL A 400 11.97 7.94 -32.19
CA VAL A 400 12.68 8.21 -30.92
C VAL A 400 12.04 7.55 -29.70
N LEU A 401 10.77 7.13 -29.80
CA LEU A 401 10.09 6.42 -28.72
C LEU A 401 10.63 5.01 -28.56
N LYS A 402 10.84 4.29 -29.67
CA LYS A 402 11.48 2.98 -29.66
C LYS A 402 12.88 3.06 -29.06
N PHE A 403 13.68 4.04 -29.47
CA PHE A 403 14.99 4.27 -28.88
C PHE A 403 14.92 4.45 -27.36
N PHE A 404 13.97 5.27 -26.86
CA PHE A 404 13.81 5.44 -25.42
C PHE A 404 13.43 4.12 -24.71
N ARG A 405 12.54 3.32 -25.29
CA ARG A 405 12.16 2.01 -24.73
C ARG A 405 13.34 1.04 -24.70
N ASP A 406 14.22 1.08 -25.69
CA ASP A 406 15.35 0.16 -25.82
C ASP A 406 16.49 0.47 -24.84
N ILE A 407 16.72 1.76 -24.53
CA ILE A 407 17.75 2.17 -23.56
C ILE A 407 17.25 2.13 -22.11
N LEU A 408 15.94 2.29 -21.88
CA LEU A 408 15.37 2.34 -20.53
C LEU A 408 15.70 1.12 -19.65
N PRO A 409 15.74 -0.14 -20.13
CA PRO A 409 16.12 -1.30 -19.32
C PRO A 409 17.63 -1.45 -19.08
N ARG A 410 18.49 -0.61 -19.69
CA ARG A 410 19.96 -0.71 -19.61
C ARG A 410 20.49 -0.04 -18.34
N ARG A 411 21.07 -0.85 -17.46
CA ARG A 411 21.48 -0.42 -16.11
C ARG A 411 22.74 0.45 -16.12
N GLU A 412 23.60 0.19 -17.10
CA GLU A 412 24.91 0.79 -17.33
C GLU A 412 24.79 2.30 -17.55
N ILE A 413 23.75 2.71 -18.29
CA ILE A 413 23.53 4.10 -18.73
C ILE A 413 22.44 4.81 -17.94
N THR A 414 21.83 4.13 -16.97
CA THR A 414 20.74 4.68 -16.14
C THR A 414 21.13 6.00 -15.46
N PRO A 415 22.34 6.17 -14.87
CA PRO A 415 22.74 7.47 -14.30
C PRO A 415 22.82 8.59 -15.33
N LEU A 416 23.33 8.29 -16.54
CA LEU A 416 23.45 9.23 -17.66
C LEU A 416 22.07 9.66 -18.14
N LEU A 417 21.16 8.69 -18.33
CA LEU A 417 19.77 8.95 -18.71
C LEU A 417 19.04 9.79 -17.65
N GLY A 418 19.35 9.55 -16.37
CA GLY A 418 18.86 10.36 -15.25
C GLY A 418 19.32 11.82 -15.32
N LYS A 419 20.59 12.04 -15.64
CA LYS A 419 21.16 13.39 -15.82
C LYS A 419 20.51 14.09 -17.01
N LEU A 420 20.42 13.43 -18.17
CA LEU A 420 19.75 13.98 -19.35
C LEU A 420 18.31 14.40 -19.04
N ALA A 421 17.54 13.54 -18.37
CA ALA A 421 16.16 13.86 -17.98
C ALA A 421 16.07 15.11 -17.09
N TYR A 422 17.03 15.29 -16.17
CA TYR A 422 17.11 16.46 -15.30
C TYR A 422 17.43 17.73 -16.07
N ASP A 423 18.49 17.71 -16.90
CA ASP A 423 18.94 18.85 -17.70
C ASP A 423 17.84 19.29 -18.69
N VAL A 424 17.19 18.33 -19.37
CA VAL A 424 16.06 18.59 -20.26
C VAL A 424 14.90 19.26 -19.51
N LEU A 425 14.46 18.70 -18.37
CA LEU A 425 13.35 19.30 -17.62
C LEU A 425 13.69 20.71 -17.11
N LYS A 426 14.94 20.97 -16.74
CA LYS A 426 15.39 22.31 -16.34
C LYS A 426 15.22 23.34 -17.46
N ILE A 427 15.56 22.98 -18.70
CA ILE A 427 15.38 23.83 -19.89
C ILE A 427 13.89 24.03 -20.19
N PHE A 428 13.08 22.97 -20.14
CA PHE A 428 11.64 23.11 -20.35
C PHE A 428 10.95 23.93 -19.24
N ASP A 429 11.40 23.82 -17.99
CA ASP A 429 10.83 24.56 -16.86
C ASP A 429 11.19 26.05 -16.87
N SER A 430 12.31 26.43 -17.52
CA SER A 430 12.72 27.84 -17.65
C SER A 430 11.94 28.61 -18.73
N SER A 431 11.27 27.90 -19.63
CA SER A 431 10.58 28.50 -20.78
C SER A 431 9.05 28.37 -20.65
N PRO A 432 8.25 29.41 -20.98
CA PRO A 432 6.80 29.32 -20.90
C PRO A 432 6.24 28.28 -21.88
N MET A 433 5.21 27.55 -21.45
CA MET A 433 4.55 26.55 -22.29
C MET A 433 3.70 27.22 -23.37
N LEU A 434 3.79 26.72 -24.61
CA LEU A 434 2.98 27.19 -25.73
C LEU A 434 1.48 27.14 -25.41
N CYS A 435 0.78 28.25 -25.65
CA CYS A 435 -0.67 28.37 -25.59
C CYS A 435 -1.23 28.35 -27.02
N VAL A 436 -1.92 27.27 -27.42
CA VAL A 436 -2.58 27.18 -28.74
C VAL A 436 -3.94 27.91 -28.77
N ASP A 437 -4.34 28.55 -27.67
CA ASP A 437 -5.57 29.35 -27.57
C ASP A 437 -5.56 30.62 -28.48
N ALA A 438 -4.44 30.92 -29.16
CA ALA A 438 -4.24 32.09 -30.01
C ALA A 438 -4.46 31.85 -31.52
N LEU A 439 -4.87 30.64 -31.95
CA LEU A 439 -5.33 30.40 -33.32
C LEU A 439 -6.84 30.61 -33.43
N THR A 440 -7.31 31.83 -33.13
CA THR A 440 -8.57 32.30 -33.70
C THR A 440 -8.38 32.39 -35.22
N PRO A 441 -9.27 31.80 -36.04
CA PRO A 441 -9.30 32.13 -37.46
C PRO A 441 -9.47 33.65 -37.56
N GLN A 442 -8.49 34.34 -38.14
CA GLN A 442 -8.69 35.71 -38.53
C GLN A 442 -9.89 35.73 -39.48
N ALA A 443 -10.83 36.63 -39.16
CA ALA A 443 -12.01 36.87 -39.96
C ALA A 443 -11.62 37.18 -41.41
N ASN A 444 -12.18 36.42 -42.35
CA ASN A 444 -12.30 36.89 -43.72
C ASN A 444 -13.64 37.65 -43.79
N THR A 445 -13.52 38.98 -43.75
CA THR A 445 -14.47 39.91 -44.38
C THR A 445 -14.57 39.67 -45.87
#